data_AF-A0A4V2JWE6-F1
#
_entry.id   AF-A0A4V2JWE6-F1
#
_cell.length_a   1.000
_cell.length_b   1.000
_cell.length_c   1.000
_cell.angle_alpha   90.00
_cell.angle_beta   90.00
_cell.angle_gamma   90.00
#
_symmetry.space_group_name_H-M   'P 1'
#
loop_
_entity.id
_entity.type
_entity.pdbx_description
1 polymer ?
#
loop_
_entity_poly.entity_id
_entity_poly.type
_entity_poly.pdbx_seq_one_letter_code
_entity_poly.pdbx_strand_id
1 'polypeptide(L)'
;MLLQLLDCLEKSKETSTRRAAILKVENDNKTHLALIKDFLQVKYGMAEEVTKNKLDEAQLANLYNEIEKRKLHSKLYNARNNELV
;
A
#
# COMPACT_ATOMS: atom_id res chain seq x y z
N MET A 1 1.44 -6.32 -2.94
CA MET A 1 1.80 -7.71 -2.61
C MET A 1 1.64 -8.02 -1.11
N LEU A 2 2.35 -7.35 -0.19
CA LEU A 2 2.24 -7.65 1.26
C LEU A 2 0.85 -7.36 1.85
N LEU A 3 0.25 -6.19 1.54
CA LEU A 3 -1.11 -5.87 1.99
C LEU A 3 -2.13 -6.93 1.53
N GLN A 4 -2.07 -7.32 0.25
CA GLN A 4 -2.94 -8.35 -0.32
C GLN A 4 -2.72 -9.73 0.33
N LEU A 5 -1.47 -10.08 0.67
CA LEU A 5 -1.17 -11.30 1.41
C LEU A 5 -1.79 -11.25 2.80
N LEU A 6 -1.64 -10.13 3.52
CA LEU A 6 -2.24 -9.92 4.84
C LEU A 6 -3.76 -10.08 4.77
N ASP A 7 -4.43 -9.39 3.84
CA ASP A 7 -5.89 -9.49 3.64
C ASP A 7 -6.33 -10.93 3.35
N CYS A 8 -5.57 -11.64 2.51
CA CYS A 8 -5.84 -13.05 2.19
C CYS A 8 -5.74 -13.95 3.43
N LEU A 9 -4.74 -13.75 4.27
CA LEU A 9 -4.57 -14.50 5.51
C LEU A 9 -5.70 -14.17 6.50
N GLU A 10 -6.02 -12.89 6.69
CA GLU A 10 -7.07 -12.41 7.59
C GLU A 10 -8.45 -12.99 7.20
N LYS A 11 -8.80 -12.99 5.91
CA LYS A 11 -10.09 -13.48 5.40
C LYS A 11 -10.38 -14.95 5.65
N SER A 12 -9.35 -15.78 5.82
CA SER A 12 -9.47 -17.25 5.88
C SER A 12 -8.82 -17.86 7.11
N LYS A 13 -8.46 -17.05 8.10
CA LYS A 13 -7.85 -17.52 9.35
C LYS A 13 -8.79 -18.43 10.16
N GLU A 14 -10.10 -18.17 10.09
CA GLU A 14 -11.11 -18.96 10.83
C GLU A 14 -11.29 -20.38 10.28
N THR A 15 -11.05 -20.56 8.97
CA THR A 15 -11.19 -21.86 8.30
C THR A 15 -9.85 -22.56 8.07
N SER A 16 -8.73 -21.88 8.32
CA SER A 16 -7.39 -22.42 8.09
C SER A 16 -6.47 -22.17 9.28
N THR A 17 -6.25 -23.23 10.07
CA THR A 17 -5.32 -23.23 11.21
C THR A 17 -3.91 -22.80 10.82
N ARG A 18 -3.46 -23.17 9.61
CA ARG A 18 -2.17 -22.75 9.07
C ARG A 18 -2.10 -21.23 8.91
N ARG A 19 -3.15 -20.60 8.36
CA ARG A 19 -3.18 -19.14 8.14
C ARG A 19 -3.26 -18.38 9.46
N ALA A 20 -4.05 -18.88 10.41
CA ALA A 20 -4.10 -18.31 11.76
C ALA A 20 -2.73 -18.37 12.47
N ALA A 21 -2.02 -19.50 12.37
CA ALA A 21 -0.69 -19.65 12.94
C ALA A 21 0.33 -18.72 12.28
N ILE A 22 0.30 -18.57 10.95
CA ILE A 22 1.15 -17.62 10.23
C ILE A 22 0.89 -16.19 10.74
N LEU A 23 -0.37 -15.74 10.77
CA LEU A 23 -0.71 -14.41 11.26
C LEU A 23 -0.19 -14.15 12.68
N LYS A 24 -0.35 -15.14 13.57
CA LYS A 24 0.15 -15.03 14.95
C LYS A 24 1.66 -14.83 14.98
N VAL A 25 2.42 -15.69 14.28
CA VAL A 25 3.89 -15.62 14.26
C VAL A 25 4.38 -14.30 13.66
N GLU A 26 3.77 -13.84 12.58
CA GLU A 26 4.12 -12.57 11.93
C GLU A 26 3.87 -11.37 12.84
N ASN A 27 2.74 -11.37 13.57
CA ASN A 27 2.40 -10.34 14.55
C ASN A 27 3.31 -10.37 15.78
N ASP A 28 3.58 -11.54 16.35
CA ASP A 28 4.44 -11.70 17.53
C ASP A 28 5.87 -11.21 17.24
N ASN A 29 6.37 -11.51 16.03
CA ASN A 29 7.70 -11.09 15.57
C ASN A 29 7.74 -9.65 15.04
N LYS A 30 6.61 -8.95 14.96
CA LYS A 30 6.49 -7.59 14.41
C LYS A 30 7.17 -7.46 13.03
N THR A 31 6.96 -8.44 12.16
CA THR A 31 7.58 -8.45 10.84
C THR A 31 7.06 -7.31 9.96
N HIS A 32 7.66 -7.14 8.78
CA HIS A 32 7.15 -6.19 7.78
C HIS A 32 5.70 -6.47 7.36
N LEU A 33 5.25 -7.73 7.42
CA LEU A 33 3.86 -8.08 7.10
C LEU A 33 2.91 -7.56 8.17
N ALA A 34 3.26 -7.66 9.46
CA ALA A 34 2.45 -7.12 10.56
C ALA A 34 2.38 -5.59 10.55
N LEU A 35 3.49 -4.94 10.20
CA LEU A 35 3.61 -3.47 10.20
C LEU A 35 3.17 -2.79 8.89
N ILE A 36 2.71 -3.56 7.89
CA ILE A 36 2.47 -3.02 6.55
C ILE A 36 1.37 -1.95 6.54
N LYS A 37 0.28 -2.13 7.30
CA LYS A 37 -0.84 -1.18 7.34
C LYS A 37 -0.37 0.15 7.93
N ASP A 38 0.28 0.14 9.09
CA ASP A 38 0.81 1.33 9.76
C ASP A 38 1.85 2.06 8.90
N PHE A 39 2.78 1.31 8.28
CA PHE A 39 3.78 1.89 7.39
C PHE A 39 3.14 2.65 6.23
N LEU A 40 2.11 2.07 5.60
CA LEU A 40 1.40 2.69 4.49
C LEU A 40 0.62 3.92 4.93
N GLN A 41 -0.03 3.88 6.11
CA GLN A 41 -0.71 5.05 6.67
C GLN A 41 0.23 6.21 6.88
N VAL A 42 1.39 5.97 7.51
CA VAL A 42 2.40 7.02 7.74
C VAL A 42 3.00 7.51 6.42
N LYS A 43 3.36 6.59 5.52
CA LYS A 43 4.02 6.94 4.25
C LYS A 43 3.16 7.82 3.35
N TYR A 44 1.85 7.55 3.30
CA TYR A 44 0.93 8.23 2.40
C TYR A 44 -0.05 9.17 3.11
N GLY A 45 0.12 9.39 4.42
CA GLY A 45 -0.73 10.28 5.22
C GLY A 45 -2.20 9.84 5.30
N MET A 46 -2.46 8.53 5.32
CA MET A 46 -3.82 7.99 5.33
C MET A 46 -4.35 7.90 6.77
N ALA A 47 -5.43 8.62 7.08
CA ALA A 47 -6.08 8.59 8.39
C ALA A 47 -7.10 7.45 8.55
N GLU A 48 -7.58 6.90 7.44
CA GLU A 48 -8.59 5.84 7.39
C GLU A 48 -7.95 4.46 7.16
N GLU A 49 -8.79 3.42 7.17
CA GLU A 49 -8.38 2.06 6.88
C GLU A 49 -7.71 1.94 5.49
N VAL A 50 -6.55 1.25 5.46
CA VAL A 50 -5.78 1.04 4.24
C VAL A 50 -6.45 -0.04 3.39
N THR A 51 -7.24 0.39 2.42
CA THR A 51 -7.77 -0.48 1.36
C THR A 51 -6.91 -0.36 0.10
N LYS A 52 -6.96 -1.38 -0.76
CA LYS A 52 -6.20 -1.38 -2.02
C LYS A 52 -6.50 -0.13 -2.87
N ASN A 53 -7.77 0.20 -3.08
CA ASN A 53 -8.16 1.32 -3.95
C ASN A 53 -7.66 2.67 -3.41
N LYS A 54 -7.87 2.93 -2.11
CA LYS A 54 -7.38 4.16 -1.47
C LYS A 54 -5.86 4.25 -1.49
N LEU A 55 -5.18 3.12 -1.34
CA LEU A 55 -3.72 3.06 -1.45
C LEU A 55 -3.25 3.39 -2.87
N ASP A 56 -3.89 2.83 -3.89
CA ASP A 56 -3.55 3.09 -5.29
C ASP A 56 -3.70 4.59 -5.61
N GLU A 57 -4.79 5.21 -5.15
CA GLU A 57 -5.03 6.67 -5.28
C GLU A 57 -3.98 7.50 -4.55
N ALA A 58 -3.66 7.16 -3.30
CA ALA A 58 -2.67 7.89 -2.50
C ALA A 58 -1.25 7.75 -3.06
N GLN A 59 -0.91 6.56 -3.57
CA GLN A 59 0.37 6.32 -4.25
C GLN A 59 0.49 7.15 -5.53
N LEU A 60 -0.58 7.21 -6.32
CA LEU A 60 -0.62 7.99 -7.55
C LEU A 60 -0.48 9.49 -7.26
N ALA A 61 -1.22 10.00 -6.28
CA ALA A 61 -1.15 11.39 -5.86
C ALA A 61 0.27 11.75 -5.37
N ASN A 62 0.87 10.90 -4.53
CA ASN A 62 2.24 11.11 -4.05
C ASN A 62 3.24 11.12 -5.21
N LEU A 63 3.13 10.17 -6.14
CA LEU A 63 4.00 10.10 -7.32
C LEU A 63 3.91 11.38 -8.16
N TYR A 64 2.71 11.87 -8.46
CA TYR A 64 2.55 13.09 -9.25
C TYR A 64 3.11 14.31 -8.52
N ASN A 65 2.89 14.44 -7.22
CA ASN A 65 3.45 15.51 -6.41
C ASN A 65 5.00 15.47 -6.41
N GLU A 66 5.60 14.27 -6.38
CA GLU A 66 7.06 14.13 -6.46
C GLU A 66 7.59 14.53 -7.84
N ILE A 67 6.94 14.11 -8.93
CA ILE A 67 7.35 14.46 -10.30
C ILE A 67 7.23 15.96 -10.52
N GLU A 68 6.14 16.59 -10.08
CA GLU A 68 5.89 18.04 -10.19
C GLU A 68 7.02 18.85 -9.54
N LYS A 69 7.47 18.42 -8.36
CA LYS A 69 8.52 19.10 -7.58
C LYS A 69 9.93 18.90 -8.17
N ARG A 70 10.13 17.94 -9.07
CA ARG A 70 11.46 17.67 -9.65
C ARG A 70 11.68 18.49 -10.92
N LYS A 71 12.69 19.38 -10.89
CA LYS A 71 13.06 20.34 -11.94
C LYS A 71 13.14 19.76 -13.37
N LEU A 72 13.65 18.54 -13.54
CA LEU A 72 13.90 17.92 -14.86
C LEU A 72 12.77 17.01 -15.35
N HIS A 73 11.68 16.86 -14.59
CA HIS A 73 10.61 15.90 -14.91
C HIS A 73 9.30 16.58 -15.35
N SER A 74 9.33 17.87 -15.69
CA SER A 74 8.15 18.64 -16.13
C SER A 74 7.44 18.01 -17.34
N LYS A 75 8.18 17.45 -18.30
CA LYS A 75 7.60 16.73 -19.45
C LYS A 75 6.78 15.51 -19.03
N LEU A 76 7.27 14.75 -18.05
CA LEU A 76 6.58 13.56 -17.53
C LEU A 76 5.30 13.95 -16.77
N TYR A 77 5.37 15.02 -15.97
CA TYR A 77 4.19 15.55 -15.28
C TYR A 77 3.13 16.04 -16.26
N ASN A 78 3.53 16.81 -17.28
CA ASN A 78 2.62 17.35 -18.28
C ASN A 78 1.98 16.25 -19.14
N ALA A 79 2.66 15.11 -19.32
CA ALA A 79 2.14 13.98 -20.08
C ALA A 79 1.04 13.19 -19.34
N ARG A 80 0.80 13.44 -18.04
CA ARG A 80 -0.18 12.65 -17.25
C ARG A 80 -1.61 12.67 -17.80
N ASN A 81 -1.97 13.71 -18.53
CA ASN A 81 -3.30 13.91 -19.12
C ASN A 81 -3.32 13.57 -20.62
N ASN A 82 -2.21 13.07 -21.18
CA ASN A 82 -2.14 12.72 -22.59
C ASN A 82 -2.67 11.31 -22.80
N GLU A 83 -3.85 11.18 -23.39
CA GLU A 83 -4.52 9.90 -23.67
C GLU A 83 -3.82 9.07 -24.78
N LEU A 84 -2.82 9.65 -25.46
CA LEU A 84 -2.11 9.05 -26.61
C LEU A 84 -0.71 8.49 -26.27
N VAL A 85 -0.29 8.53 -24.99
CA VAL A 85 0.96 7.94 -24.49
C VAL A 85 0.66 6.69 -23.66
#